data_AF-A0A356L6Q2-F1
#
_entry.id   AF-A0A356L6Q2-F1
#
_cell.length_a   1.000
_cell.length_b   1.000
_cell.length_c   1.000
_cell.angle_alpha   90.00
_cell.angle_beta   90.00
_cell.angle_gamma   90.00
#
_symmetry.space_group_name_H-M   'P 1'
#
loop_
_entity.id
_entity.type
_entity.pdbx_description
1 polymer ?
#
loop_
_entity_poly.entity_id
_entity_poly.type
_entity_poly.pdbx_seq_one_letter_code
_entity_poly.pdbx_strand_id
1 'polypeptide(L)'
;MSYTQREKNMSGRPFSPTSVDEHIGQRVQLRRVMMGLSQKDLAKICGVTFQQIQKYETAGNRISASRLFELSTALETPVSFFFQGLPGNTSTEIRGGKSTGRVAEQKTDDPLSKNESLQLINLYWRLPDDDKRKMVMKMLRSLNNID
;
A
#
# COMPACT_ATOMS: atom_id res chain seq x y z
N MET A 1 35.06 -23.08 41.84
CA MET A 1 35.05 -23.18 40.37
C MET A 1 33.64 -22.95 39.86
N SER A 2 33.50 -22.02 38.91
CA SER A 2 32.52 -21.85 37.80
C SER A 2 31.14 -22.53 37.93
N TYR A 3 30.01 -21.89 37.60
CA TYR A 3 29.63 -21.48 36.24
C TYR A 3 28.60 -20.34 36.25
N THR A 4 28.95 -19.18 35.68
CA THR A 4 27.98 -18.25 35.06
C THR A 4 28.66 -17.56 33.88
N GLN A 5 28.96 -18.34 32.84
CA GLN A 5 29.39 -17.79 31.55
C GLN A 5 28.14 -17.39 30.76
N ARG A 6 27.97 -16.09 30.64
CA ARG A 6 27.11 -15.35 29.69
C ARG A 6 26.82 -16.12 28.38
N GLU A 7 25.56 -16.45 28.14
CA GLU A 7 25.08 -16.75 26.79
C GLU A 7 24.88 -15.43 26.03
N LYS A 8 25.91 -15.06 25.28
CA LYS A 8 25.91 -13.96 24.31
C LYS A 8 25.14 -14.37 23.05
N ASN A 9 24.24 -13.48 22.63
CA ASN A 9 23.92 -13.11 21.25
C ASN A 9 23.46 -14.22 20.29
N MET A 10 22.14 -14.46 20.26
CA MET A 10 21.46 -14.87 19.03
C MET A 10 21.19 -13.64 18.17
N SER A 11 22.16 -13.25 17.34
CA SER A 11 21.93 -12.29 16.25
C SER A 11 21.17 -12.99 15.11
N GLY A 12 19.84 -12.95 15.15
CA GLY A 12 19.02 -13.20 13.97
C GLY A 12 19.40 -12.23 12.84
N ARG A 13 19.27 -12.65 11.57
CA ARG A 13 19.54 -11.77 10.42
C ARG A 13 18.83 -10.43 10.60
N PRO A 14 19.50 -9.28 10.31
CA PRO A 14 18.84 -8.00 10.31
C PRO A 14 17.63 -8.04 9.37
N PHE A 15 16.50 -7.55 9.84
CA PHE A 15 15.28 -7.48 9.05
C PHE A 15 15.54 -6.63 7.80
N SER A 16 15.31 -7.22 6.63
CA SER A 16 15.34 -6.54 5.34
C SER A 16 13.96 -6.71 4.70
N PRO A 17 13.27 -5.60 4.37
CA PRO A 17 11.96 -5.67 3.73
C PRO A 17 12.09 -6.32 2.34
N THR A 18 11.10 -7.11 1.98
CA THR A 18 10.98 -7.62 0.61
C THR A 18 10.35 -6.57 -0.29
N SER A 19 10.47 -6.72 -1.62
CA SER A 19 9.76 -5.86 -2.58
C SER A 19 8.24 -5.90 -2.39
N VAL A 20 7.70 -7.01 -1.87
CA VAL A 20 6.28 -7.15 -1.51
C VAL A 20 5.94 -6.32 -0.27
N ASP A 21 6.81 -6.35 0.76
CA ASP A 21 6.62 -5.56 1.98
C ASP A 21 6.62 -4.05 1.65
N GLU A 22 7.56 -3.60 0.83
CA GLU A 22 7.65 -2.21 0.35
C GLU A 22 6.40 -1.81 -0.44
N HIS A 23 5.94 -2.68 -1.34
CA HIS A 23 4.74 -2.44 -2.12
C HIS A 23 3.50 -2.29 -1.23
N ILE A 24 3.28 -3.21 -0.28
CA ILE A 24 2.16 -3.13 0.65
C ILE A 24 2.20 -1.81 1.43
N GLY A 25 3.38 -1.42 1.94
CA GLY A 25 3.56 -0.15 2.66
C GLY A 25 3.16 1.07 1.81
N GLN A 26 3.58 1.10 0.54
CA GLN A 26 3.18 2.14 -0.41
C GLN A 26 1.68 2.14 -0.67
N ARG A 27 1.03 0.97 -0.76
CA ARG A 27 -0.43 0.87 -0.95
C ARG A 27 -1.21 1.36 0.26
N VAL A 28 -0.73 1.07 1.48
CA VAL A 28 -1.30 1.61 2.72
C VAL A 28 -1.21 3.14 2.73
N GLN A 29 -0.03 3.70 2.45
CA GLN A 29 0.19 5.14 2.39
C GLN A 29 -0.72 5.80 1.34
N LEU A 30 -0.76 5.24 0.13
CA LEU A 30 -1.57 5.73 -0.98
C LEU A 30 -3.04 5.84 -0.57
N ARG A 31 -3.62 4.73 -0.07
CA ARG A 31 -5.05 4.71 0.27
C ARG A 31 -5.37 5.65 1.43
N ARG A 32 -4.50 5.70 2.44
CA ARG A 32 -4.62 6.65 3.56
C ARG A 32 -4.69 8.10 3.07
N VAL A 33 -3.78 8.49 2.17
CA VAL A 33 -3.75 9.85 1.61
C VAL A 33 -4.98 10.12 0.75
N MET A 34 -5.46 9.16 -0.03
CA MET A 34 -6.69 9.29 -0.82
C MET A 34 -7.93 9.52 0.06
N MET A 35 -7.94 8.96 1.28
CA MET A 35 -8.99 9.21 2.26
C MET A 35 -8.80 10.51 3.05
N GLY A 36 -7.76 11.29 2.77
CA GLY A 36 -7.44 12.53 3.50
C GLY A 36 -6.98 12.30 4.95
N LEU A 37 -6.59 11.06 5.31
CA LEU A 37 -6.22 10.72 6.68
C LEU A 37 -4.75 11.02 6.95
N SER A 38 -4.43 11.59 8.11
CA SER A 38 -3.05 11.60 8.60
C SER A 38 -2.66 10.21 9.13
N GLN A 39 -1.36 9.95 9.27
CA GLN A 39 -0.88 8.72 9.92
C GLN A 39 -1.40 8.58 11.36
N LYS A 40 -1.64 9.70 12.07
CA LYS A 40 -2.20 9.69 13.44
C LYS A 40 -3.67 9.27 13.41
N ASP A 41 -4.41 9.66 12.39
CA ASP A 41 -5.83 9.30 12.26
C ASP A 41 -5.97 7.82 11.94
N LEU A 42 -5.19 7.30 10.99
CA LEU A 42 -5.16 5.86 10.70
C LEU A 42 -4.72 5.05 11.93
N ALA A 43 -3.73 5.53 12.68
CA ALA A 43 -3.27 4.88 13.90
C ALA A 43 -4.39 4.76 14.95
N LYS A 44 -5.19 5.82 15.14
CA LYS A 44 -6.36 5.80 16.03
C LYS A 44 -7.40 4.79 15.56
N ILE A 45 -7.71 4.75 14.27
CA ILE A 45 -8.70 3.83 13.69
C ILE A 45 -8.25 2.36 13.88
N CYS A 46 -6.96 2.07 13.65
CA CYS A 46 -6.41 0.73 13.79
C CYS A 46 -6.04 0.34 15.24
N GLY A 47 -6.17 1.25 16.21
CA GLY A 47 -5.77 1.00 17.60
C GLY A 47 -4.27 0.72 17.77
N VAL A 48 -3.42 1.38 16.97
CA VAL A 48 -1.95 1.25 17.03
C VAL A 48 -1.29 2.61 17.21
N THR A 49 0.04 2.63 17.40
CA THR A 49 0.77 3.90 17.49
C THR A 49 1.01 4.52 16.11
N PHE A 50 1.16 5.85 16.07
CA PHE A 50 1.55 6.57 14.85
C PHE A 50 2.88 6.04 14.28
N GLN A 51 3.86 5.73 15.13
CA GLN A 51 5.13 5.17 14.69
C GLN A 51 4.95 3.79 14.04
N GLN A 52 3.96 3.01 14.48
CA GLN A 52 3.66 1.72 13.87
C GLN A 52 3.10 1.88 12.46
N ILE A 53 2.17 2.84 12.25
CA ILE A 53 1.67 3.17 10.91
C ILE A 53 2.82 3.67 10.02
N GLN A 54 3.69 4.54 10.53
CA GLN A 54 4.87 4.98 9.79
C GLN A 54 5.75 3.79 9.38
N LYS A 55 6.02 2.85 10.30
CA LYS A 55 6.80 1.64 10.01
C LYS A 55 6.12 0.69 9.03
N TYR A 56 4.78 0.64 9.00
CA TYR A 56 4.04 -0.09 7.97
C TYR A 56 4.21 0.56 6.61
N GLU A 57 4.05 1.88 6.52
CA GLU A 57 4.17 2.63 5.26
C GLU A 57 5.58 2.59 4.68
N THR A 58 6.61 2.59 5.52
CA THR A 58 8.01 2.50 5.09
C THR A 58 8.55 1.08 5.02
N ALA A 59 7.70 0.07 5.23
CA ALA A 59 8.08 -1.34 5.35
C ALA A 59 9.17 -1.62 6.40
N GLY A 60 9.37 -0.72 7.37
CA GLY A 60 10.26 -0.94 8.51
C GLY A 60 9.79 -2.04 9.47
N ASN A 61 8.50 -2.38 9.42
CA ASN A 61 7.91 -3.55 10.06
C ASN A 61 7.07 -4.35 9.06
N ARG A 62 7.20 -5.67 9.07
CA ARG A 62 6.26 -6.56 8.37
C ARG A 62 4.86 -6.44 8.94
N ILE A 63 3.88 -6.37 8.04
CA ILE A 63 2.46 -6.39 8.38
C ILE A 63 2.01 -7.85 8.37
N SER A 64 1.48 -8.34 9.49
CA SER A 64 0.89 -9.69 9.55
C SER A 64 -0.43 -9.75 8.78
N ALA A 65 -0.87 -10.94 8.38
CA ALA A 65 -2.15 -11.12 7.69
C ALA A 65 -3.34 -10.54 8.47
N SER A 66 -3.38 -10.73 9.79
CA SER A 66 -4.41 -10.14 10.66
C SER A 66 -4.40 -8.62 10.61
N ARG A 67 -3.21 -7.99 10.65
CA ARG A 67 -3.08 -6.53 10.56
C ARG A 67 -3.42 -6.00 9.18
N LEU A 68 -3.08 -6.74 8.13
CA LEU A 68 -3.46 -6.39 6.76
C LEU A 68 -4.98 -6.40 6.59
N PHE A 69 -5.68 -7.36 7.21
CA PHE A 69 -7.14 -7.41 7.24
C PHE A 69 -7.73 -6.20 7.98
N GLU A 70 -7.23 -5.88 9.18
CA GLU A 70 -7.68 -4.69 9.91
C GLU A 70 -7.45 -3.38 9.13
N LEU A 71 -6.28 -3.25 8.47
CA LEU A 71 -5.98 -2.12 7.59
C LEU A 71 -6.94 -2.06 6.41
N SER A 72 -7.32 -3.21 5.83
CA SER A 72 -8.29 -3.27 4.73
C SER A 72 -9.66 -2.69 5.16
N THR A 73 -10.11 -3.04 6.37
CA THR A 73 -11.34 -2.52 6.95
C THR A 73 -11.23 -1.03 7.27
N ALA A 74 -10.14 -0.60 7.92
CA ALA A 74 -9.90 0.80 8.28
C ALA A 74 -9.77 1.73 7.08
N LEU A 75 -9.25 1.20 5.96
CA LEU A 75 -9.03 1.94 4.72
C LEU A 75 -10.12 1.69 3.67
N GLU A 76 -11.21 1.02 4.07
CA GLU A 76 -12.38 0.75 3.23
C GLU A 76 -11.98 0.21 1.84
N THR A 77 -11.17 -0.84 1.83
CA THR A 77 -10.64 -1.43 0.59
C THR A 77 -10.53 -2.96 0.74
N PRO A 78 -10.75 -3.76 -0.31
CA PRO A 78 -10.51 -5.20 -0.23
C PRO A 78 -9.02 -5.49 0.04
N VAL A 79 -8.71 -6.57 0.77
CA VAL A 79 -7.31 -6.99 1.05
C VAL A 79 -6.46 -7.11 -0.23
N SER A 80 -7.07 -7.55 -1.34
CA SER A 80 -6.41 -7.66 -2.64
C SER A 80 -5.83 -6.34 -3.15
N PHE A 81 -6.37 -5.19 -2.72
CA PHE A 81 -5.88 -3.86 -3.06
C PHE A 81 -4.39 -3.69 -2.74
N PHE A 82 -3.91 -4.24 -1.62
CA PHE A 82 -2.52 -4.08 -1.18
C PHE A 82 -1.51 -4.85 -2.03
N PHE A 83 -1.98 -5.74 -2.90
CA PHE A 83 -1.14 -6.55 -3.77
C PHE A 83 -1.29 -6.16 -5.26
N GLN A 84 -2.15 -5.21 -5.60
CA GLN A 84 -2.42 -4.83 -6.99
C GLN A 84 -1.18 -4.23 -7.65
N GLY A 85 -0.78 -4.77 -8.80
CA GLY A 85 0.39 -4.31 -9.54
C GLY A 85 1.69 -5.05 -9.19
N LEU A 86 1.64 -6.05 -8.32
CA LEU A 86 2.69 -7.06 -8.19
C LEU A 86 2.63 -8.07 -9.36
N PRO A 87 3.77 -8.67 -9.77
CA PRO A 87 3.79 -9.73 -10.78
C PRO A 87 2.88 -10.89 -10.37
N GLY A 88 2.03 -11.37 -11.27
CA GLY A 88 1.05 -12.43 -11.00
C GLY A 88 -0.24 -11.96 -10.31
N ASN A 89 -0.35 -10.67 -9.96
CA ASN A 89 -1.58 -10.06 -9.43
C ASN A 89 -1.97 -8.79 -10.22
N THR A 90 -1.53 -8.70 -11.47
CA THR A 90 -2.03 -7.75 -12.45
C THR A 90 -3.43 -8.18 -12.86
N SER A 91 -4.41 -7.28 -12.69
CA SER A 91 -5.83 -7.46 -13.02
C SER A 91 -6.10 -7.87 -14.48
N THR A 92 -5.06 -7.90 -15.32
CA THR A 92 -5.06 -8.38 -16.70
C THR A 92 -5.04 -9.91 -16.85
N GLU A 93 -4.74 -10.70 -15.80
CA GLU A 93 -4.61 -12.17 -15.93
C GLU A 93 -5.83 -12.98 -15.44
N ILE A 94 -6.85 -12.35 -14.83
CA ILE A 94 -8.12 -13.02 -14.52
C ILE A 94 -9.12 -12.83 -15.68
N ARG A 95 -8.75 -13.29 -16.88
CA ARG A 95 -9.72 -13.51 -17.99
C ARG A 95 -9.57 -14.85 -18.70
N GLY A 96 -8.84 -15.81 -18.14
CA GLY A 96 -8.66 -17.12 -18.76
C GLY A 96 -8.50 -18.28 -17.78
N GLY A 97 -9.57 -18.67 -17.08
CA GLY A 97 -9.52 -19.86 -16.22
C GLY A 97 -10.84 -20.19 -15.53
N LYS A 98 -11.55 -21.18 -16.09
CA LYS A 98 -12.86 -21.76 -15.70
C LYS A 98 -13.30 -21.65 -14.22
N SER A 99 -14.45 -20.99 -14.04
CA SER A 99 -15.54 -21.22 -13.07
C SER A 99 -15.31 -22.11 -11.84
N THR A 100 -15.48 -21.53 -10.63
CA THR A 100 -16.49 -21.94 -9.64
C THR A 100 -16.75 -20.81 -8.64
N GLY A 101 -18.01 -20.41 -8.48
CA GLY A 101 -18.47 -19.55 -7.38
C GLY A 101 -18.98 -18.19 -7.84
N ARG A 102 -20.31 -18.05 -7.91
CA ARG A 102 -21.00 -16.78 -8.18
C ARG A 102 -20.69 -15.79 -7.06
N VAL A 103 -20.04 -14.68 -7.39
CA VAL A 103 -20.20 -13.42 -6.66
C VAL A 103 -20.88 -12.46 -7.62
N ALA A 104 -22.01 -11.93 -7.18
CA ALA A 104 -22.85 -11.04 -7.97
C ALA A 104 -22.03 -9.84 -8.46
N GLU A 105 -22.05 -9.62 -9.77
CA GLU A 105 -21.54 -8.39 -10.39
C GLU A 105 -22.39 -7.21 -9.88
N GLN A 106 -21.93 -6.56 -8.81
CA GLN A 106 -22.33 -5.19 -8.56
C GLN A 106 -21.59 -4.33 -9.57
N LYS A 107 -22.34 -3.90 -10.59
CA LYS A 107 -21.93 -2.89 -11.56
C LYS A 107 -21.78 -1.56 -10.81
N THR A 108 -20.63 -1.33 -10.19
CA THR A 108 -20.27 -0.02 -9.66
C THR A 108 -19.78 0.81 -10.85
N ASP A 109 -20.51 1.87 -11.17
CA ASP A 109 -20.07 2.92 -12.09
C ASP A 109 -19.02 3.78 -11.35
N ASP A 110 -17.93 3.14 -10.95
CA ASP A 110 -16.85 3.74 -10.17
C ASP A 110 -15.81 4.33 -11.14
N PRO A 111 -15.61 5.66 -11.15
CA PRO A 111 -14.58 6.32 -11.96
C PRO A 111 -13.17 5.73 -11.75
N LEU A 112 -12.94 5.05 -10.61
CA LEU A 112 -11.70 4.39 -10.21
C LEU A 112 -11.52 2.97 -10.77
N SER A 113 -12.51 2.40 -11.46
CA SER A 113 -12.34 1.15 -12.22
C SER A 113 -11.38 1.33 -13.42
N LYS A 114 -11.08 2.59 -13.79
CA LYS A 114 -10.06 2.93 -14.78
C LYS A 114 -8.67 2.95 -14.14
N ASN A 115 -7.96 1.84 -14.34
CA ASN A 115 -6.53 1.61 -14.11
C ASN A 115 -5.63 2.86 -14.29
N GLU A 116 -5.98 3.77 -15.19
CA GLU A 116 -5.22 4.97 -15.54
C GLU A 116 -5.04 5.95 -14.36
N SER A 117 -6.07 6.14 -13.51
CA SER A 117 -6.00 7.07 -12.37
C SER A 117 -5.01 6.60 -11.31
N LEU A 118 -5.04 5.31 -10.98
CA LEU A 118 -4.09 4.68 -10.06
C LEU A 118 -2.68 4.58 -10.66
N GLN A 119 -2.59 4.34 -11.98
CA GLN A 119 -1.32 4.32 -12.70
C GLN A 119 -0.65 5.70 -12.67
N LEU A 120 -1.41 6.77 -12.87
CA LEU A 120 -0.90 8.14 -12.79
C LEU A 120 -0.33 8.44 -11.40
N ILE A 121 -1.06 8.10 -10.34
CA ILE A 121 -0.60 8.34 -8.97
C ILE A 121 0.67 7.52 -8.67
N ASN A 122 0.72 6.25 -9.04
CA ASN A 122 1.88 5.40 -8.83
C ASN A 122 3.13 5.91 -9.59
N LEU A 123 2.94 6.33 -10.85
CA LEU A 123 4.01 6.92 -11.65
C LEU A 123 4.49 8.27 -11.07
N TYR A 124 3.58 9.09 -10.56
CA TYR A 124 3.90 10.37 -9.95
C TYR A 124 4.81 10.24 -8.72
N TRP A 125 4.52 9.27 -7.83
CA TRP A 125 5.35 9.03 -6.64
C TRP A 125 6.73 8.46 -6.97
N ARG A 126 6.84 7.67 -8.05
CA ARG A 126 8.12 7.12 -8.55
C ARG A 126 9.04 8.16 -9.20
N LEU A 127 8.56 9.37 -9.47
CA LEU A 127 9.42 10.43 -10.00
C LEU A 127 10.47 10.81 -8.94
N PRO A 128 11.77 10.81 -9.28
CA PRO A 128 12.85 11.04 -8.33
C PRO A 128 13.03 12.52 -7.94
N ASP A 129 12.43 13.45 -8.68
CA ASP A 129 12.64 14.89 -8.54
C ASP A 129 11.32 15.64 -8.43
N ASP A 130 11.26 16.60 -7.51
CA ASP A 130 10.12 17.47 -7.27
C ASP A 130 9.82 18.38 -8.47
N ASP A 131 10.82 18.74 -9.28
CA ASP A 131 10.57 19.57 -10.46
C ASP A 131 9.81 18.81 -11.56
N LYS A 132 10.04 17.50 -11.69
CA LYS A 132 9.26 16.65 -12.60
C LYS A 132 7.81 16.50 -12.13
N ARG A 133 7.60 16.39 -10.81
CA ARG A 133 6.26 16.35 -10.20
C ARG A 133 5.50 17.65 -10.45
N LYS A 134 6.14 18.81 -10.24
CA LYS A 134 5.56 20.13 -10.56
C LYS A 134 5.18 20.25 -12.02
N MET A 135 6.03 19.73 -12.93
CA MET A 135 5.75 19.74 -14.37
C MET A 135 4.51 18.91 -14.73
N VAL A 136 4.36 17.70 -14.17
CA VAL A 136 3.17 16.87 -14.36
C VAL A 136 1.92 17.59 -13.83
N MET A 137 2.00 18.21 -12.65
CA MET A 137 0.88 18.98 -12.09
C MET A 137 0.52 20.20 -12.95
N LYS A 138 1.51 20.91 -13.52
CA LYS A 138 1.28 22.02 -14.44
C LYS A 138 0.59 21.56 -15.72
N MET A 139 1.00 20.41 -16.27
CA MET A 139 0.37 19.82 -17.46
C MET A 139 -1.10 19.48 -17.18
N LEU A 140 -1.38 18.79 -16.07
CA LEU A 140 -2.75 18.43 -15.69
C LEU A 140 -3.66 19.65 -15.48
N ARG A 141 -3.12 20.74 -14.91
CA ARG A 141 -3.83 22.02 -14.78
C ARG A 141 -4.16 22.65 -16.15
N SER A 142 -3.16 22.71 -17.04
CA SER A 142 -3.32 23.26 -18.39
C SER A 142 -4.34 22.50 -19.24
N LEU A 143 -4.42 21.18 -19.09
CA LEU A 143 -5.38 20.34 -19.83
C LEU A 143 -6.81 20.50 -19.33
N ASN A 144 -7.00 20.99 -18.10
CA ASN A 144 -8.33 21.16 -17.50
C ASN A 144 -8.80 22.62 -17.51
N ASN A 145 -8.04 23.53 -18.13
CA ASN A 145 -8.26 24.99 -18.09
C ASN A 145 -8.43 25.53 -16.66
N ILE A 146 -7.75 24.92 -15.69
CA ILE A 146 -7.71 25.39 -14.31
C ILE A 146 -6.36 26.11 -14.15
N ASP A 147 -6.36 27.43 -14.35
CA ASP A 147 -5.22 28.30 -14.04
C ASP A 147 -5.00 28.40 -12.51
#